data_AF-A0A4U0TU07-F1
#
_entry.id   AF-A0A4U0TU07-F1
#
_cell.length_a   1.000
_cell.length_b   1.000
_cell.length_c   1.000
_cell.angle_alpha   90.00
_cell.angle_beta   90.00
_cell.angle_gamma   90.00
#
_symmetry.space_group_name_H-M   'P 1'
#
loop_
_entity.id
_entity.type
_entity.pdbx_description
1 polymer ?
#
loop_
_entity_poly.entity_id
_entity_poly.type
_entity_poly.pdbx_seq_one_letter_code
_entity_poly.pdbx_strand_id
1 'polypeptide(L)'
;MSTRMEPANEPQAQDDVEVESPLSISDRNPFDLSLFSPFLPSPEIPDDDSSPMKGMDMTKAAKEVRALGRRFLSIGCAACGRQIDVNADIIGQFKYQFKTSTKSATAVSRKQLDTYVAAVRRVTKNLKRSHTRAGVAPGASQQKDDVPAGLMLNCGRCPSITCPGCGKDSPDSPSEASGSGLRFVWHCDQERLAHIWFLLCAYDHQTRDSKPQSSIVRLRVETAADSEGSVGKHAEKGKKTGEDASKNNPRDAKSNPSQEDQPTGLDGNDIDDITAKTMEALTLLLPSRKRDEATDFDYDPPSAVASLLSRSSIVDRAAELLRNGTLDDLQRRGGLYESLLSFVTLLSRYPATRALLQEPRLASQAGHDLLRLSLGRPTRLQGERVEGEMSVAACMAFLAGPAAILVRDWDYERVHSEGDLQAVGLCGRVGEVAGLLKARPLKRG
;
A
#
# COMPACT_ATOMS: atom_id res chain seq x y z
N MET A 1 7.09 -53.21 47.89
CA MET A 1 7.99 -52.15 48.36
C MET A 1 7.39 -50.82 47.94
N SER A 2 6.59 -50.22 48.82
CA SER A 2 5.93 -48.94 48.57
C SER A 2 6.89 -47.81 48.92
N THR A 3 7.24 -46.98 47.95
CA THR A 3 7.96 -45.73 48.17
C THR A 3 6.97 -44.57 48.16
N ARG A 4 6.94 -43.90 49.30
CA ARG A 4 6.20 -42.69 49.68
C ARG A 4 6.98 -41.49 49.15
N MET A 5 6.35 -40.64 48.33
CA MET A 5 6.90 -39.34 47.93
C MET A 5 6.31 -38.24 48.81
N GLU A 6 7.19 -37.44 49.40
CA GLU A 6 6.90 -36.18 50.12
C GLU A 6 6.75 -35.01 49.13
N PRO A 7 5.98 -33.96 49.47
CA PRO A 7 5.99 -32.70 48.75
C PRO A 7 6.84 -31.62 49.46
N ALA A 8 7.57 -30.84 48.68
CA ALA A 8 8.31 -29.62 49.06
C ALA A 8 8.31 -28.70 47.83
N ASN A 9 8.26 -27.38 47.87
CA ASN A 9 8.03 -26.37 48.91
C ASN A 9 7.71 -25.09 48.10
N GLU A 10 6.80 -24.26 48.58
CA GLU A 10 6.28 -23.06 47.92
C GLU A 10 7.11 -21.83 48.36
N PRO A 11 7.63 -20.97 47.46
CA PRO A 11 8.35 -19.78 47.89
C PRO A 11 7.40 -18.60 48.10
N GLN A 12 7.37 -18.10 49.34
CA GLN A 12 6.79 -16.82 49.72
C GLN A 12 7.63 -15.66 49.15
N ALA A 13 7.00 -14.76 48.40
CA ALA A 13 7.58 -13.48 48.03
C ALA A 13 7.35 -12.47 49.16
N GLN A 14 8.44 -11.88 49.66
CA GLN A 14 8.42 -10.77 50.61
C GLN A 14 8.42 -9.44 49.85
N ASP A 15 7.48 -8.58 50.21
CA ASP A 15 7.42 -7.17 49.84
C ASP A 15 8.45 -6.37 50.64
N ASP A 16 9.44 -5.79 49.96
CA ASP A 16 10.29 -4.73 50.52
C ASP A 16 9.95 -3.40 49.84
N VAL A 17 9.39 -2.51 50.64
CA VAL A 17 9.05 -1.12 50.32
C VAL A 17 10.31 -0.28 50.45
N GLU A 18 10.89 0.15 49.33
CA GLU A 18 11.94 1.17 49.33
C GLU A 18 11.35 2.58 49.27
N VAL A 19 11.91 3.42 50.14
CA VAL A 19 11.58 4.80 50.45
C VAL A 19 12.26 5.72 49.44
N GLU A 20 11.50 6.41 48.59
CA GLU A 20 12.05 7.50 47.77
C GLU A 20 12.10 8.82 48.56
N SER A 21 13.28 9.45 48.54
CA SER A 21 13.52 10.85 48.94
C SER A 21 13.85 11.70 47.70
N PRO A 22 13.57 13.03 47.73
CA PRO A 22 13.34 13.82 46.53
C PRO A 22 14.63 14.36 45.93
N LEU A 23 14.77 14.26 44.60
CA LEU A 23 15.83 14.93 43.85
C LEU A 23 15.35 16.24 43.23
N SER A 24 16.21 17.22 43.39
CA SER A 24 16.14 18.63 43.02
C SER A 24 15.94 18.86 41.51
N ILE A 25 14.99 19.74 41.20
CA ILE A 25 14.86 20.38 39.88
C ILE A 25 15.98 21.42 39.76
N SER A 26 16.91 21.18 38.83
CA SER A 26 17.85 22.20 38.37
C SER A 26 17.90 22.17 36.84
N ASP A 27 17.44 23.29 36.29
CA ASP A 27 17.66 23.89 34.98
C ASP A 27 18.54 23.13 33.98
N ARG A 28 17.97 22.86 32.79
CA ARG A 28 18.64 23.12 31.50
C ARG A 28 17.68 23.03 30.31
N ASN A 29 17.62 24.15 29.61
CA ASN A 29 16.89 24.43 28.38
C ASN A 29 17.84 24.20 27.18
N PRO A 30 17.50 23.37 26.16
CA PRO A 30 18.33 23.24 24.97
C PRO A 30 17.56 23.62 23.70
N PHE A 31 17.35 24.92 23.48
CA PHE A 31 17.07 25.47 22.16
C PHE A 31 17.83 26.79 22.00
N ASP A 32 19.06 26.70 21.53
CA ASP A 32 19.80 27.82 20.95
C ASP A 32 20.17 27.44 19.51
N LEU A 33 19.38 27.97 18.57
CA LEU A 33 19.64 27.94 17.14
C LEU A 33 19.91 29.38 16.70
N SER A 34 21.13 29.83 16.92
CA SER A 34 21.65 31.02 16.29
C SER A 34 23.09 30.77 15.82
N LEU A 35 23.44 31.38 14.69
CA LEU A 35 24.74 31.41 14.01
C LEU A 35 24.93 30.34 12.93
N PHE A 36 24.56 30.67 11.68
CA PHE A 36 25.50 30.87 10.57
C PHE A 36 24.73 31.34 9.31
N SER A 37 24.88 32.61 8.98
CA SER A 37 24.89 33.13 7.60
C SER A 37 25.76 34.37 7.63
N PRO A 38 26.62 34.63 6.61
CA PRO A 38 26.17 35.61 5.62
C PRO A 38 26.74 35.48 4.18
N PHE A 39 26.12 36.27 3.27
CA PHE A 39 26.53 36.74 1.92
C PHE A 39 26.34 35.77 0.72
N LEU A 40 25.63 36.11 -0.39
CA LEU A 40 25.44 37.35 -1.18
C LEU A 40 24.04 37.38 -1.91
N PRO A 41 23.62 38.53 -2.48
CA PRO A 41 22.26 38.76 -2.99
C PRO A 41 22.06 38.24 -4.43
N SER A 42 20.84 37.77 -4.72
CA SER A 42 20.35 37.48 -6.07
C SER A 42 19.20 38.42 -6.43
N PRO A 43 19.01 38.69 -7.73
CA PRO A 43 18.33 39.88 -8.23
C PRO A 43 16.82 39.85 -7.98
N GLU A 44 16.27 41.04 -7.73
CA GLU A 44 14.85 41.32 -7.59
C GLU A 44 14.10 40.87 -8.85
N ILE A 45 13.33 39.78 -8.70
CA ILE A 45 12.31 39.35 -9.64
C ILE A 45 11.01 40.03 -9.19
N PRO A 46 10.26 40.69 -10.08
CA PRO A 46 9.04 41.39 -9.71
C PRO A 46 7.99 40.42 -9.14
N ASP A 47 7.42 40.82 -8.01
CA ASP A 47 6.31 40.14 -7.33
C ASP A 47 5.05 40.14 -8.21
N ASP A 48 4.88 39.09 -9.01
CA ASP A 48 3.60 38.75 -9.64
C ASP A 48 2.78 37.87 -8.67
N ASP A 49 1.83 38.51 -8.01
CA ASP A 49 0.92 37.98 -6.99
C ASP A 49 -0.19 37.07 -7.59
N SER A 50 0.21 36.11 -8.44
CA SER A 50 -0.68 35.17 -9.14
C SER A 50 -0.29 33.68 -8.94
N SER A 51 0.08 33.35 -7.69
CA SER A 51 -0.13 32.09 -6.96
C SER A 51 0.20 30.73 -7.64
N PRO A 52 1.44 30.21 -7.51
CA PRO A 52 1.85 28.90 -8.02
C PRO A 52 1.44 27.67 -7.16
N MET A 53 0.60 27.83 -6.11
CA MET A 53 0.23 26.72 -5.19
C MET A 53 -1.24 26.30 -5.20
N LYS A 54 -2.05 26.83 -6.13
CA LYS A 54 -3.45 26.44 -6.31
C LYS A 54 -3.50 25.03 -6.94
N GLY A 55 -3.61 23.98 -6.11
CA GLY A 55 -3.67 22.59 -6.61
C GLY A 55 -3.23 21.52 -5.61
N MET A 56 -2.55 21.90 -4.53
CA MET A 56 -1.88 20.93 -3.66
C MET A 56 -2.78 20.49 -2.49
N ASP A 57 -2.83 19.18 -2.25
CA ASP A 57 -3.38 18.64 -1.01
C ASP A 57 -2.52 19.09 0.17
N MET A 58 -3.07 19.87 1.10
CA MET A 58 -2.33 20.44 2.24
C MET A 58 -2.56 19.70 3.55
N THR A 59 -3.21 18.54 3.52
CA THR A 59 -3.41 17.73 4.71
C THR A 59 -2.08 17.29 5.32
N LYS A 60 -2.12 16.98 6.63
CA LYS A 60 -0.96 16.45 7.36
C LYS A 60 -0.38 15.21 6.67
N ALA A 61 -1.23 14.25 6.28
CA ALA A 61 -0.80 13.04 5.57
C ALA A 61 -0.08 13.34 4.25
N ALA A 62 -0.61 14.27 3.43
CA ALA A 62 0.03 14.65 2.17
C ALA A 62 1.40 15.32 2.38
N LYS A 63 1.52 16.15 3.44
CA LYS A 63 2.80 16.76 3.81
C LYS A 63 3.82 15.72 4.27
N GLU A 64 3.40 14.74 5.07
CA GLU A 64 4.24 13.62 5.51
C GLU A 64 4.72 12.76 4.33
N VAL A 65 3.82 12.38 3.41
CA VAL A 65 4.18 11.62 2.20
C VAL A 65 5.18 12.39 1.33
N ARG A 66 5.00 13.70 1.15
CA ARG A 66 5.96 14.56 0.42
C ARG A 66 7.32 14.63 1.11
N ALA A 67 7.34 14.80 2.43
CA ALA A 67 8.57 14.84 3.20
C ALA A 67 9.33 13.51 3.06
N LEU A 68 8.62 12.39 3.17
CA LEU A 68 9.18 11.05 3.03
C LEU A 68 9.71 10.80 1.62
N GLY A 69 8.90 11.08 0.59
CA GLY A 69 9.31 10.92 -0.80
C GLY A 69 10.55 11.74 -1.14
N ARG A 70 10.60 13.02 -0.73
CA ARG A 70 11.79 13.86 -0.91
C ARG A 70 13.02 13.27 -0.23
N ARG A 71 12.86 12.74 0.99
CA ARG A 71 13.96 12.11 1.72
C ARG A 71 14.54 10.93 0.94
N PHE A 72 13.71 10.01 0.46
CA PHE A 72 14.19 8.86 -0.31
C PHE A 72 14.81 9.26 -1.65
N LEU A 73 14.26 10.26 -2.33
CA LEU A 73 14.79 10.78 -3.60
C LEU A 73 16.07 11.63 -3.44
N SER A 74 16.35 12.12 -2.22
CA SER A 74 17.55 12.89 -1.89
C SER A 74 18.75 12.05 -1.47
N ILE A 75 18.63 10.71 -1.48
CA ILE A 75 19.70 9.84 -0.98
C ILE A 75 20.93 9.94 -1.87
N GLY A 76 22.03 10.34 -1.25
CA GLY A 76 23.36 10.29 -1.82
C GLY A 76 23.98 8.92 -1.66
N CYS A 77 24.87 8.58 -2.58
CA CYS A 77 25.74 7.42 -2.50
C CYS A 77 26.60 7.51 -1.22
N ALA A 78 26.58 6.45 -0.42
CA ALA A 78 27.32 6.35 0.83
C ALA A 78 28.84 6.58 0.66
N ALA A 79 29.42 6.14 -0.47
CA ALA A 79 30.86 6.23 -0.70
C ALA A 79 31.31 7.57 -1.31
N CYS A 80 30.56 8.14 -2.25
CA CYS A 80 31.00 9.35 -2.99
C CYS A 80 30.11 10.59 -2.79
N GLY A 81 29.04 10.48 -1.99
CA GLY A 81 28.10 11.57 -1.69
C GLY A 81 27.22 12.00 -2.86
N ARG A 82 27.40 11.45 -4.06
CA ARG A 82 26.61 11.82 -5.24
C ARG A 82 25.17 11.35 -5.09
N GLN A 83 24.21 12.24 -5.36
CA GLN A 83 22.80 11.88 -5.45
C GLN A 83 22.56 10.71 -6.41
N ILE A 84 21.84 9.69 -5.95
CA ILE A 84 21.45 8.54 -6.77
C ILE A 84 20.15 8.88 -7.49
N ASP A 85 20.07 8.61 -8.79
CA ASP A 85 18.82 8.79 -9.54
C ASP A 85 17.89 7.59 -9.29
N VAL A 86 16.96 7.79 -8.37
CA VAL A 86 16.00 6.78 -7.89
C VAL A 86 14.87 6.55 -8.91
N ASN A 87 14.60 7.50 -9.82
CA ASN A 87 13.36 7.52 -10.61
C ASN A 87 13.29 6.47 -11.71
N ALA A 88 14.40 6.15 -12.37
CA ALA A 88 14.38 5.24 -13.52
C ALA A 88 14.48 3.75 -13.11
N ASP A 89 15.33 3.45 -12.13
CA ASP A 89 15.71 2.06 -11.86
C ASP A 89 14.71 1.31 -10.97
N ILE A 90 14.10 1.97 -9.99
CA ILE A 90 13.35 1.26 -8.94
C ILE A 90 11.91 0.95 -9.36
N ILE A 91 11.21 1.90 -9.99
CA ILE A 91 9.87 1.63 -10.54
C ILE A 91 9.95 0.51 -11.58
N GLY A 92 11.04 0.46 -12.36
CA GLY A 92 11.32 -0.64 -13.27
C GLY A 92 11.55 -1.98 -12.57
N GLN A 93 12.33 -2.01 -11.48
CA GLN A 93 12.59 -3.22 -10.70
C GLN A 93 11.33 -3.80 -10.04
N PHE A 94 10.52 -2.97 -9.37
CA PHE A 94 9.27 -3.44 -8.75
C PHE A 94 8.28 -3.97 -9.80
N LYS A 95 8.11 -3.27 -10.93
CA LYS A 95 7.30 -3.78 -12.05
C LYS A 95 7.75 -5.16 -12.52
N TYR A 96 9.06 -5.44 -12.50
CA TYR A 96 9.59 -6.72 -12.91
C TYR A 96 9.39 -7.82 -11.86
N GLN A 97 9.67 -7.55 -10.58
CA GLN A 97 9.52 -8.54 -9.50
C GLN A 97 8.07 -9.04 -9.38
N PHE A 98 7.10 -8.14 -9.45
CA PHE A 98 5.68 -8.52 -9.42
C PHE A 98 5.28 -9.34 -10.67
N LYS A 99 5.74 -8.95 -11.87
CA LYS A 99 5.48 -9.70 -13.11
C LYS A 99 6.17 -11.07 -13.18
N THR A 100 7.27 -11.27 -12.46
CA THR A 100 7.96 -12.57 -12.46
C THR A 100 7.38 -13.53 -11.44
N SER A 101 6.98 -13.02 -10.27
CA SER A 101 6.21 -13.79 -9.29
C SER A 101 4.88 -14.30 -9.87
N THR A 102 4.21 -13.55 -10.78
CA THR A 102 2.98 -14.05 -11.45
C THR A 102 3.28 -15.16 -12.45
N LYS A 103 4.36 -15.03 -13.23
CA LYS A 103 4.75 -16.02 -14.25
C LYS A 103 5.34 -17.31 -13.68
N SER A 104 5.69 -17.38 -12.40
CA SER A 104 6.05 -18.63 -11.74
C SER A 104 4.84 -19.49 -11.34
N ALA A 105 3.62 -18.95 -11.37
CA ALA A 105 2.39 -19.69 -11.07
C ALA A 105 1.68 -20.25 -12.32
N THR A 106 1.90 -19.69 -13.52
CA THR A 106 1.37 -20.21 -14.79
C THR A 106 2.36 -20.04 -15.95
N ALA A 107 2.48 -21.06 -16.80
CA ALA A 107 3.61 -21.28 -17.71
C ALA A 107 3.83 -20.20 -18.81
N VAL A 108 5.01 -19.54 -18.72
CA VAL A 108 5.99 -19.14 -19.77
C VAL A 108 5.49 -18.69 -21.16
N SER A 109 5.66 -17.39 -21.46
CA SER A 109 5.90 -16.89 -22.83
C SER A 109 7.37 -16.51 -23.02
N ARG A 110 8.11 -17.31 -23.80
CA ARG A 110 9.56 -17.22 -24.03
C ARG A 110 10.05 -15.91 -24.67
N LYS A 111 9.24 -15.24 -25.48
CA LYS A 111 9.69 -14.07 -26.27
C LYS A 111 9.96 -12.80 -25.45
N GLN A 112 9.30 -12.61 -24.30
CA GLN A 112 9.60 -11.48 -23.40
C GLN A 112 10.76 -11.78 -22.45
N LEU A 113 11.05 -13.06 -22.21
CA LEU A 113 12.15 -13.52 -21.38
C LEU A 113 13.51 -13.28 -22.06
N ASP A 114 13.61 -13.44 -23.38
CA ASP A 114 14.88 -13.27 -24.11
C ASP A 114 15.35 -11.80 -24.17
N THR A 115 14.43 -10.85 -24.33
CA THR A 115 14.75 -9.40 -24.32
C THR A 115 15.17 -8.94 -22.93
N TYR A 116 14.56 -9.50 -21.89
CA TYR A 116 14.87 -9.21 -20.49
C TYR A 116 16.19 -9.87 -20.03
N VAL A 117 16.43 -11.13 -20.41
CA VAL A 117 17.69 -11.83 -20.16
C VAL A 117 18.85 -11.13 -20.86
N ALA A 118 18.65 -10.49 -22.01
CA ALA A 118 19.68 -9.66 -22.66
C ALA A 118 20.02 -8.38 -21.88
N ALA A 119 19.03 -7.72 -21.26
CA ALA A 119 19.23 -6.52 -20.44
C ALA A 119 19.87 -6.85 -19.07
N VAL A 120 19.38 -7.89 -18.40
CA VAL A 120 19.98 -8.38 -17.15
C VAL A 120 21.35 -8.98 -17.39
N ARG A 121 21.63 -9.63 -18.54
CA ARG A 121 23.00 -10.05 -18.92
C ARG A 121 23.94 -8.87 -19.14
N ARG A 122 23.47 -7.67 -19.48
CA ARG A 122 24.32 -6.45 -19.52
C ARG A 122 24.64 -5.93 -18.13
N VAL A 123 23.67 -5.91 -17.23
CA VAL A 123 23.86 -5.50 -15.82
C VAL A 123 24.71 -6.54 -15.06
N THR A 124 24.47 -7.83 -15.25
CA THR A 124 25.25 -8.92 -14.63
C THR A 124 26.62 -9.15 -15.30
N LYS A 125 26.84 -8.80 -16.58
CA LYS A 125 28.20 -8.74 -17.14
C LYS A 125 29.02 -7.61 -16.50
N ASN A 126 28.38 -6.52 -16.09
CA ASN A 126 29.04 -5.45 -15.36
C ASN A 126 29.31 -5.85 -13.89
N LEU A 127 28.41 -6.59 -13.23
CA LEU A 127 28.67 -7.20 -11.91
C LEU A 127 29.71 -8.34 -11.92
N LYS A 128 29.76 -9.18 -12.97
CA LYS A 128 30.77 -10.25 -13.06
C LYS A 128 32.18 -9.71 -13.31
N ARG A 129 32.32 -8.53 -13.92
CA ARG A 129 33.62 -7.85 -14.05
C ARG A 129 34.11 -7.24 -12.73
N SER A 130 33.22 -6.95 -11.78
CA SER A 130 33.59 -6.48 -10.44
C SER A 130 33.75 -7.59 -9.40
N HIS A 131 33.22 -8.80 -9.63
CA HIS A 131 33.24 -9.90 -8.65
C HIS A 131 34.22 -11.07 -8.90
N THR A 132 35.04 -11.09 -9.96
CA THR A 132 36.06 -12.14 -10.16
C THR A 132 37.31 -11.96 -9.29
N ARG A 133 37.16 -11.79 -7.96
CA ARG A 133 38.27 -11.91 -7.01
C ARG A 133 37.96 -12.68 -5.72
N ALA A 134 36.85 -13.42 -5.65
CA ALA A 134 36.62 -14.37 -4.57
C ALA A 134 36.27 -15.74 -5.19
N GLY A 135 37.23 -16.66 -5.14
CA GLY A 135 37.06 -18.02 -5.60
C GLY A 135 36.27 -18.83 -4.57
N VAL A 136 35.08 -19.29 -4.95
CA VAL A 136 34.37 -20.38 -4.27
C VAL A 136 33.82 -21.30 -5.35
N ALA A 137 34.08 -22.60 -5.19
CA ALA A 137 33.77 -23.65 -6.16
C ALA A 137 32.25 -23.95 -6.20
N PRO A 138 31.70 -24.37 -7.36
CA PRO A 138 30.29 -24.73 -7.47
C PRO A 138 30.10 -26.24 -7.20
N GLY A 139 29.24 -26.56 -6.24
CA GLY A 139 28.79 -27.93 -5.99
C GLY A 139 27.60 -27.96 -5.02
N ALA A 140 26.40 -27.63 -5.51
CA ALA A 140 25.15 -27.96 -4.83
C ALA A 140 23.95 -27.87 -5.80
N SER A 141 22.97 -28.74 -5.56
CA SER A 141 21.72 -28.97 -6.29
C SER A 141 20.89 -27.70 -6.55
N GLN A 142 20.23 -27.66 -7.72
CA GLN A 142 19.29 -26.61 -8.14
C GLN A 142 18.00 -26.65 -7.32
N GLN A 143 18.02 -26.09 -6.12
CA GLN A 143 16.83 -25.55 -5.49
C GLN A 143 16.54 -24.21 -6.19
N LYS A 144 15.28 -23.98 -6.60
CA LYS A 144 14.89 -22.74 -7.29
C LYS A 144 14.83 -21.64 -6.23
N ASP A 145 16.00 -21.14 -5.85
CA ASP A 145 16.16 -20.22 -4.74
C ASP A 145 15.36 -18.93 -4.97
N ASP A 146 14.50 -18.59 -4.01
CA ASP A 146 13.76 -17.34 -3.98
C ASP A 146 14.77 -16.19 -3.91
N VAL A 147 14.87 -15.44 -5.01
CA VAL A 147 15.78 -14.29 -5.11
C VAL A 147 15.26 -13.21 -4.16
N PRO A 148 16.03 -12.83 -3.12
CA PRO A 148 15.57 -11.83 -2.16
C PRO A 148 15.32 -10.50 -2.87
N ALA A 149 14.15 -9.91 -2.62
CA ALA A 149 13.85 -8.55 -3.01
C ALA A 149 14.50 -7.57 -2.02
N GLY A 150 15.82 -7.43 -2.13
CA GLY A 150 16.55 -6.34 -1.47
C GLY A 150 16.39 -5.04 -2.26
N LEU A 151 16.08 -3.95 -1.58
CA LEU A 151 15.99 -2.63 -2.20
C LEU A 151 17.33 -1.92 -2.04
N MET A 152 18.23 -2.14 -2.98
CA MET A 152 19.58 -1.62 -2.89
C MET A 152 19.87 -0.62 -4.01
N LEU A 153 20.39 0.55 -3.65
CA LEU A 153 20.70 1.61 -4.60
C LEU A 153 22.13 1.49 -5.08
N ASN A 154 22.31 1.20 -6.37
CA ASN A 154 23.64 1.16 -6.99
C ASN A 154 24.07 2.56 -7.41
N CYS A 155 25.30 2.96 -7.06
CA CYS A 155 25.83 4.21 -7.57
C CYS A 155 26.29 4.06 -9.03
N GLY A 156 25.82 4.94 -9.92
CA GLY A 156 26.27 4.97 -11.31
C GLY A 156 27.75 5.40 -11.51
N ARG A 157 28.47 5.79 -10.43
CA ARG A 157 29.88 6.23 -10.48
C ARG A 157 30.86 5.29 -9.79
N CYS A 158 30.46 4.62 -8.71
CA CYS A 158 31.33 3.77 -7.90
C CYS A 158 30.60 2.45 -7.57
N PRO A 159 31.33 1.39 -7.21
CA PRO A 159 30.72 0.06 -7.00
C PRO A 159 29.95 -0.05 -5.68
N SER A 160 29.78 1.04 -4.93
CA SER A 160 29.12 1.01 -3.62
C SER A 160 27.61 0.84 -3.78
N ILE A 161 27.04 0.15 -2.80
CA ILE A 161 25.62 -0.12 -2.69
C ILE A 161 25.11 0.63 -1.47
N THR A 162 24.09 1.46 -1.66
CA THR A 162 23.58 2.35 -0.62
C THR A 162 22.18 1.94 -0.19
N CYS A 163 21.95 1.90 1.12
CA CYS A 163 20.65 1.65 1.72
C CYS A 163 19.69 2.82 1.42
N PRO A 164 18.50 2.58 0.85
CA PRO A 164 17.50 3.58 0.49
C PRO A 164 16.77 4.17 1.71
N GLY A 165 17.04 3.67 2.93
CA GLY A 165 16.44 4.20 4.16
C GLY A 165 17.35 5.21 4.86
N CYS A 166 18.59 4.79 5.12
CA CYS A 166 19.55 5.55 5.93
C CYS A 166 20.71 6.15 5.12
N GLY A 167 20.86 5.82 3.84
CA GLY A 167 21.95 6.32 3.00
C GLY A 167 23.33 5.78 3.35
N LYS A 168 23.44 4.77 4.21
CA LYS A 168 24.69 4.08 4.58
C LYS A 168 24.96 2.88 3.66
N ASP A 169 26.18 2.36 3.68
CA ASP A 169 26.52 1.10 3.03
C ASP A 169 25.76 -0.08 3.65
N SER A 170 25.60 -1.17 2.87
CA SER A 170 24.93 -2.39 3.31
C SER A 170 25.59 -2.97 4.57
N PRO A 171 24.82 -3.38 5.59
CA PRO A 171 25.35 -4.15 6.71
C PRO A 171 25.64 -5.60 6.27
N ASP A 172 26.36 -6.32 7.13
CA ASP A 172 26.61 -7.76 6.98
C ASP A 172 25.37 -8.61 7.37
N SER A 173 24.47 -8.08 8.22
CA SER A 173 23.30 -8.81 8.75
C SER A 173 21.99 -8.04 8.55
N PRO A 174 21.30 -8.21 7.42
CA PRO A 174 20.01 -7.56 7.20
C PRO A 174 18.86 -8.33 7.88
N SER A 175 17.80 -7.61 8.25
CA SER A 175 16.54 -8.22 8.65
C SER A 175 15.79 -8.76 7.43
N GLU A 176 14.96 -9.77 7.65
CA GLU A 176 14.23 -10.46 6.60
C GLU A 176 12.77 -10.76 6.98
N ALA A 177 11.88 -10.74 5.99
CA ALA A 177 10.60 -11.43 6.07
C ALA A 177 10.29 -12.14 4.75
N SER A 178 9.86 -13.39 4.86
CA SER A 178 9.46 -14.21 3.74
C SER A 178 8.07 -14.79 3.94
N GLY A 179 7.29 -14.88 2.88
CA GLY A 179 5.98 -15.53 2.85
C GLY A 179 5.43 -15.58 1.43
N SER A 180 4.78 -16.69 1.09
CA SER A 180 4.09 -16.85 -0.21
C SER A 180 4.97 -16.62 -1.44
N GLY A 181 6.24 -17.04 -1.38
CA GLY A 181 7.21 -16.84 -2.45
C GLY A 181 7.67 -15.39 -2.62
N LEU A 182 7.34 -14.51 -1.67
CA LEU A 182 7.92 -13.18 -1.54
C LEU A 182 8.95 -13.21 -0.42
N ARG A 183 10.07 -12.53 -0.64
CA ARG A 183 11.16 -12.40 0.33
C ARG A 183 11.65 -10.97 0.33
N PHE A 184 11.46 -10.27 1.43
CA PHE A 184 11.92 -8.90 1.63
C PHE A 184 13.11 -8.90 2.58
N VAL A 185 14.15 -8.17 2.19
CA VAL A 185 15.35 -7.98 3.00
C VAL A 185 15.56 -6.48 3.17
N TRP A 186 15.85 -6.03 4.39
CA TRP A 186 16.13 -4.63 4.68
C TRP A 186 17.20 -4.47 5.76
N HIS A 187 18.00 -3.42 5.64
CA HIS A 187 19.02 -3.07 6.62
C HIS A 187 18.46 -2.38 7.86
N CYS A 188 17.49 -1.48 7.68
CA CYS A 188 16.93 -0.70 8.79
C CYS A 188 15.46 -0.39 8.58
N ASP A 189 14.79 0.07 9.64
CA ASP A 189 13.36 0.41 9.61
C ASP A 189 13.01 1.47 8.55
N GLN A 190 13.96 2.34 8.20
CA GLN A 190 13.77 3.34 7.15
C GLN A 190 13.79 2.73 5.75
N GLU A 191 14.56 1.66 5.54
CA GLU A 191 14.51 0.90 4.28
C GLU A 191 13.23 0.07 4.20
N ARG A 192 12.79 -0.51 5.32
CA ARG A 192 11.48 -1.16 5.40
C ARG A 192 10.34 -0.19 5.05
N LEU A 193 10.39 1.05 5.54
CA LEU A 193 9.47 2.10 5.16
C LEU A 193 9.59 2.49 3.67
N ALA A 194 10.80 2.48 3.10
CA ALA A 194 11.02 2.69 1.68
C ALA A 194 10.36 1.59 0.83
N HIS A 195 10.51 0.32 1.22
CA HIS A 195 9.82 -0.80 0.57
C HIS A 195 8.31 -0.60 0.52
N ILE A 196 7.68 -0.19 1.64
CA ILE A 196 6.25 0.11 1.69
C ILE A 196 5.91 1.25 0.72
N TRP A 197 6.67 2.35 0.73
CA TRP A 197 6.43 3.48 -0.17
C TRP A 197 6.53 3.09 -1.65
N PHE A 198 7.59 2.38 -2.06
CA PHE A 198 7.77 1.95 -3.45
C PHE A 198 6.68 0.99 -3.89
N LEU A 199 6.31 0.05 -3.03
CA LEU A 199 5.26 -0.92 -3.31
C LEU A 199 3.91 -0.22 -3.59
N LEU A 200 3.53 0.74 -2.73
CA LEU A 200 2.29 1.50 -2.89
C LEU A 200 2.33 2.41 -4.14
N CYS A 201 3.47 3.05 -4.42
CA CYS A 201 3.64 3.83 -5.66
C CYS A 201 3.50 2.94 -6.91
N ALA A 202 4.11 1.75 -6.90
CA ALA A 202 4.03 0.81 -8.00
C ALA A 202 2.60 0.29 -8.19
N TYR A 203 1.87 0.04 -7.09
CA TYR A 203 0.47 -0.35 -7.12
C TYR A 203 -0.41 0.75 -7.73
N ASP A 204 -0.39 1.96 -7.17
CA ASP A 204 -1.20 3.09 -7.66
C ASP A 204 -0.93 3.39 -9.14
N HIS A 205 0.34 3.32 -9.55
CA HIS A 205 0.72 3.53 -10.94
C HIS A 205 0.14 2.46 -11.88
N GLN A 206 0.06 1.20 -11.46
CA GLN A 206 -0.47 0.10 -12.26
C GLN A 206 -2.00 0.11 -12.32
N THR A 207 -2.66 0.55 -11.24
CA THR A 207 -4.12 0.54 -11.14
C THR A 207 -4.77 1.84 -11.64
N ARG A 208 -4.02 2.94 -11.81
CA ARG A 208 -4.55 4.26 -12.19
C ARG A 208 -5.45 4.31 -13.43
N ASP A 209 -5.18 3.43 -14.40
CA ASP A 209 -5.88 3.41 -15.70
C ASP A 209 -7.12 2.49 -15.65
N SER A 210 -7.28 1.76 -14.56
CA SER A 210 -8.49 0.99 -14.27
C SER A 210 -9.59 1.97 -13.95
N LYS A 211 -10.50 2.18 -14.90
CA LYS A 211 -11.70 2.98 -14.64
C LYS A 211 -12.39 2.34 -13.43
N PRO A 212 -12.68 3.10 -12.36
CA PRO A 212 -13.47 2.56 -11.27
C PRO A 212 -14.74 1.98 -11.89
N GLN A 213 -15.08 0.73 -11.58
CA GLN A 213 -16.29 0.13 -12.09
C GLN A 213 -17.45 1.00 -11.61
N SER A 214 -17.97 1.86 -12.51
CA SER A 214 -19.02 2.82 -12.21
C SER A 214 -20.38 2.14 -12.02
N SER A 215 -20.40 0.83 -11.72
CA SER A 215 -21.58 0.06 -11.36
C SER A 215 -22.12 0.42 -9.98
N ILE A 216 -21.56 1.45 -9.32
CA ILE A 216 -22.21 2.10 -8.18
C ILE A 216 -23.54 2.67 -8.69
N VAL A 217 -24.58 1.86 -8.58
CA VAL A 217 -25.93 2.34 -8.29
C VAL A 217 -25.74 3.23 -7.07
N ARG A 218 -25.69 4.54 -7.29
CA ARG A 218 -25.67 5.52 -6.20
C ARG A 218 -26.91 5.20 -5.37
N LEU A 219 -26.71 4.47 -4.26
CA LEU A 219 -27.69 4.32 -3.22
C LEU A 219 -27.92 5.74 -2.73
N ARG A 220 -28.90 6.39 -3.35
CA ARG A 220 -29.43 7.67 -2.92
C ARG A 220 -30.00 7.33 -1.57
N VAL A 221 -29.20 7.54 -0.52
CA VAL A 221 -29.69 7.50 0.85
C VAL A 221 -30.65 8.69 0.91
N GLU A 222 -31.91 8.44 0.56
CA GLU A 222 -33.01 9.35 0.80
C GLU A 222 -33.11 9.45 2.32
N THR A 223 -32.35 10.37 2.90
CA THR A 223 -32.58 10.82 4.26
C THR A 223 -33.99 11.38 4.27
N ALA A 224 -34.93 10.60 4.82
CA ALA A 224 -36.33 10.91 4.97
C ALA A 224 -36.55 12.02 6.02
N ALA A 225 -35.96 13.18 5.79
CA ALA A 225 -36.24 14.41 6.50
C ALA A 225 -36.70 15.43 5.44
N ASP A 226 -37.94 15.89 5.62
CA ASP A 226 -38.54 17.05 4.96
C ASP A 226 -39.10 16.83 3.53
N SER A 227 -40.10 15.95 3.42
CA SER A 227 -41.15 16.11 2.41
C SER A 227 -42.48 16.50 3.05
N GLU A 228 -42.52 17.70 3.64
CA GLU A 228 -43.80 18.38 3.87
C GLU A 228 -44.25 19.04 2.57
N GLY A 229 -45.31 18.46 1.99
CA GLY A 229 -46.37 19.15 1.26
C GLY A 229 -45.98 20.18 0.19
N SER A 230 -45.93 19.75 -1.07
CA SER A 230 -46.33 20.63 -2.18
C SER A 230 -47.28 19.89 -3.10
N VAL A 231 -48.56 20.10 -2.81
CA VAL A 231 -49.71 19.73 -3.65
C VAL A 231 -49.60 20.50 -4.96
N GLY A 232 -49.60 19.74 -6.06
CA GLY A 232 -49.32 20.27 -7.39
C GLY A 232 -50.39 21.19 -7.98
N LYS A 233 -50.12 21.61 -9.21
CA LYS A 233 -51.14 21.86 -10.23
C LYS A 233 -50.53 21.79 -11.63
N HIS A 234 -51.26 21.09 -12.48
CA HIS A 234 -51.09 20.86 -13.91
C HIS A 234 -50.80 22.14 -14.72
N ALA A 235 -49.98 22.01 -15.76
CA ALA A 235 -50.26 22.63 -17.05
C ALA A 235 -49.58 21.87 -18.20
N GLU A 236 -50.44 21.45 -19.11
CA GLU A 236 -50.26 20.76 -20.39
C GLU A 236 -49.40 21.51 -21.45
N LYS A 237 -49.05 20.72 -22.47
CA LYS A 237 -48.92 21.07 -23.90
C LYS A 237 -47.68 21.84 -24.38
N GLY A 238 -46.92 21.15 -25.25
CA GLY A 238 -45.91 21.77 -26.10
C GLY A 238 -45.34 20.85 -27.18
N LYS A 239 -46.20 20.24 -28.01
CA LYS A 239 -45.82 19.53 -29.24
C LYS A 239 -45.26 20.54 -30.26
N LYS A 240 -43.98 20.45 -30.62
CA LYS A 240 -43.46 20.99 -31.89
C LYS A 240 -42.42 20.06 -32.51
N THR A 241 -42.89 19.37 -33.53
CA THR A 241 -42.16 18.89 -34.71
C THR A 241 -41.41 20.03 -35.37
N GLY A 242 -40.14 19.80 -35.69
CA GLY A 242 -39.30 20.67 -36.50
C GLY A 242 -38.29 19.80 -37.23
N GLU A 243 -38.73 19.23 -38.35
CA GLU A 243 -37.86 18.77 -39.42
C GLU A 243 -37.22 20.01 -40.03
N ASP A 244 -35.90 20.12 -40.00
CA ASP A 244 -35.17 20.99 -40.91
C ASP A 244 -33.88 20.31 -41.35
N ALA A 245 -33.86 20.07 -42.66
CA ALA A 245 -32.75 19.61 -43.45
C ALA A 245 -31.59 20.61 -43.40
N SER A 246 -30.35 20.13 -43.25
CA SER A 246 -29.20 20.92 -43.73
C SER A 246 -27.97 20.08 -44.03
N LYS A 247 -27.80 19.86 -45.34
CA LYS A 247 -26.58 20.05 -46.14
C LYS A 247 -25.30 19.32 -45.71
N ASN A 248 -25.05 18.27 -46.49
CA ASN A 248 -23.77 17.76 -46.93
C ASN A 248 -22.68 18.85 -47.06
N ASN A 249 -21.60 18.70 -46.30
CA ASN A 249 -20.29 19.29 -46.60
C ASN A 249 -19.30 18.15 -46.87
N PRO A 250 -18.80 17.98 -48.10
CA PRO A 250 -17.63 17.17 -48.37
C PRO A 250 -16.37 18.04 -48.28
N ARG A 251 -15.25 17.43 -47.85
CA ARG A 251 -13.87 17.97 -47.72
C ARG A 251 -13.52 18.48 -46.31
N ASP A 252 -12.80 17.65 -45.57
CA ASP A 252 -11.33 17.71 -45.56
C ASP A 252 -10.78 16.42 -44.95
N ALA A 253 -9.97 15.72 -45.73
CA ALA A 253 -9.22 14.55 -45.29
C ALA A 253 -8.12 15.00 -44.33
N LYS A 254 -8.51 15.27 -43.07
CA LYS A 254 -7.57 15.33 -41.96
C LYS A 254 -7.00 13.93 -41.77
N SER A 255 -5.72 13.80 -42.09
CA SER A 255 -4.84 12.73 -41.65
C SER A 255 -5.17 12.38 -40.19
N ASN A 256 -5.81 11.23 -39.98
CA ASN A 256 -6.03 10.67 -38.66
C ASN A 256 -4.64 10.63 -37.99
N PRO A 257 -4.43 11.37 -36.88
CA PRO A 257 -3.20 11.20 -36.12
C PRO A 257 -3.13 9.72 -35.78
N SER A 258 -2.00 9.11 -36.14
CA SER A 258 -1.66 7.74 -35.86
C SER A 258 -2.22 7.38 -34.49
N GLN A 259 -3.10 6.38 -34.44
CA GLN A 259 -3.47 5.72 -33.19
C GLN A 259 -2.16 5.22 -32.58
N GLU A 260 -1.52 6.07 -31.78
CA GLU A 260 -0.55 5.62 -30.79
C GLU A 260 -1.28 4.57 -29.98
N ASP A 261 -0.73 3.35 -30.00
CA ASP A 261 -1.23 2.17 -29.31
C ASP A 261 -1.72 2.55 -27.92
N GLN A 262 -3.03 2.75 -27.77
CA GLN A 262 -3.61 2.91 -26.46
C GLN A 262 -3.29 1.62 -25.72
N PRO A 263 -2.64 1.71 -24.54
CA PRO A 263 -2.26 0.53 -23.80
C PRO A 263 -3.52 -0.29 -23.58
N THR A 264 -3.50 -1.53 -24.07
CA THR A 264 -4.54 -2.52 -23.79
C THR A 264 -4.71 -2.54 -22.28
N GLY A 265 -5.85 -2.05 -21.78
CA GLY A 265 -6.13 -2.02 -20.35
C GLY A 265 -5.91 -3.40 -19.75
N LEU A 266 -5.39 -3.43 -18.51
CA LEU A 266 -5.26 -4.68 -17.77
C LEU A 266 -6.65 -5.34 -17.67
N ASP A 267 -6.69 -6.66 -17.81
CA ASP A 267 -7.93 -7.38 -17.55
C ASP A 267 -8.27 -7.33 -16.04
N GLY A 268 -9.51 -7.64 -15.69
CA GLY A 268 -9.94 -7.59 -14.29
C GLY A 268 -9.16 -8.55 -13.38
N ASN A 269 -8.66 -9.67 -13.94
CA ASN A 269 -7.94 -10.69 -13.19
C ASN A 269 -6.50 -10.25 -12.89
N ASP A 270 -5.84 -9.58 -13.83
CA ASP A 270 -4.50 -9.01 -13.67
C ASP A 270 -4.48 -8.00 -12.52
N ILE A 271 -5.52 -7.16 -12.43
CA ILE A 271 -5.65 -6.17 -11.34
C ILE A 271 -5.80 -6.89 -10.01
N ASP A 272 -6.63 -7.93 -9.94
CA ASP A 272 -6.85 -8.71 -8.73
C ASP A 272 -5.58 -9.42 -8.27
N ASP A 273 -4.81 -10.02 -9.18
CA ASP A 273 -3.53 -10.64 -8.88
C ASP A 273 -2.53 -9.62 -8.33
N ILE A 274 -2.45 -8.43 -8.95
CA ILE A 274 -1.60 -7.33 -8.47
C ILE A 274 -2.06 -6.87 -7.08
N THR A 275 -3.37 -6.70 -6.86
CA THR A 275 -3.94 -6.33 -5.56
C THR A 275 -3.62 -7.37 -4.49
N ALA A 276 -3.86 -8.67 -4.75
CA ALA A 276 -3.62 -9.75 -3.82
C ALA A 276 -2.15 -9.80 -3.39
N LYS A 277 -1.23 -9.76 -4.36
CA LYS A 277 0.22 -9.76 -4.10
C LYS A 277 0.70 -8.51 -3.38
N THR A 278 0.14 -7.36 -3.70
CA THR A 278 0.46 -6.10 -3.02
C THR A 278 0.04 -6.17 -1.55
N MET A 279 -1.18 -6.65 -1.27
CA MET A 279 -1.67 -6.82 0.10
C MET A 279 -0.83 -7.83 0.88
N GLU A 280 -0.46 -8.93 0.26
CA GLU A 280 0.42 -9.95 0.84
C GLU A 280 1.82 -9.40 1.15
N ALA A 281 2.45 -8.73 0.17
CA ALA A 281 3.72 -8.04 0.38
C ALA A 281 3.64 -7.01 1.52
N LEU A 282 2.56 -6.23 1.57
CA LEU A 282 2.31 -5.30 2.67
C LEU A 282 2.16 -6.04 4.00
N THR A 283 1.55 -7.22 4.06
CA THR A 283 1.47 -7.98 5.32
C THR A 283 2.83 -8.43 5.86
N LEU A 284 3.80 -8.66 4.96
CA LEU A 284 5.19 -8.97 5.32
C LEU A 284 6.00 -7.73 5.73
N LEU A 285 5.63 -6.54 5.27
CA LEU A 285 6.37 -5.30 5.55
C LEU A 285 5.75 -4.46 6.66
N LEU A 286 4.44 -4.50 6.85
CA LEU A 286 3.74 -3.70 7.85
C LEU A 286 4.07 -4.14 9.28
N PRO A 287 3.98 -3.25 10.27
CA PRO A 287 4.22 -3.55 11.68
C PRO A 287 3.53 -4.86 12.11
N SER A 288 4.24 -5.77 12.77
CA SER A 288 3.69 -7.00 13.35
C SER A 288 4.45 -7.42 14.61
N ARG A 289 3.76 -7.44 15.76
CA ARG A 289 4.29 -7.92 17.06
C ARG A 289 4.59 -9.42 17.09
N LYS A 290 4.21 -10.15 16.05
CA LYS A 290 4.40 -11.60 15.96
C LYS A 290 5.71 -11.99 15.26
N ARG A 291 6.52 -11.03 14.82
CA ARG A 291 7.83 -11.33 14.25
C ARG A 291 8.78 -11.77 15.35
N ASP A 292 9.60 -12.77 15.04
CA ASP A 292 10.70 -13.20 15.91
C ASP A 292 11.71 -12.06 16.14
N GLU A 293 11.93 -11.25 15.10
CA GLU A 293 12.80 -10.07 15.11
C GLU A 293 11.99 -8.76 15.09
N ALA A 294 11.04 -8.61 16.01
CA ALA A 294 10.28 -7.36 16.11
C ALA A 294 11.19 -6.18 16.49
N THR A 295 11.17 -5.11 15.70
CA THR A 295 11.94 -3.88 15.94
C THR A 295 11.04 -2.78 16.52
N ASP A 296 11.62 -1.62 16.85
CA ASP A 296 10.86 -0.44 17.27
C ASP A 296 9.74 -0.08 16.28
N PHE A 297 9.97 -0.30 14.98
CA PHE A 297 8.97 -0.14 13.93
C PHE A 297 7.71 -1.00 14.13
N ASP A 298 7.82 -2.17 14.77
CA ASP A 298 6.70 -3.07 15.03
C ASP A 298 5.91 -2.71 16.30
N TYR A 299 6.53 -1.97 17.23
CA TYR A 299 5.90 -1.53 18.49
C TYR A 299 5.35 -0.10 18.41
N ASP A 300 6.11 0.81 17.83
CA ASP A 300 5.77 2.22 17.63
C ASP A 300 5.98 2.62 16.15
N PRO A 301 5.04 2.23 15.26
CA PRO A 301 5.23 2.44 13.84
C PRO A 301 5.20 3.92 13.47
N PRO A 302 6.09 4.38 12.55
CA PRO A 302 6.08 5.76 12.09
C PRO A 302 4.72 6.18 11.56
N SER A 303 4.24 7.39 11.91
CA SER A 303 2.96 7.93 11.40
C SER A 303 2.89 7.94 9.87
N ALA A 304 4.06 8.03 9.22
CA ALA A 304 4.22 7.92 7.79
C ALA A 304 3.58 6.66 7.22
N VAL A 305 3.55 5.52 7.92
CA VAL A 305 2.88 4.29 7.45
C VAL A 305 1.39 4.53 7.25
N ALA A 306 0.71 5.14 8.22
CA ALA A 306 -0.71 5.47 8.11
C ALA A 306 -0.95 6.52 7.00
N SER A 307 -0.09 7.54 6.94
CA SER A 307 -0.15 8.57 5.89
C SER A 307 0.01 7.98 4.49
N LEU A 308 0.93 7.03 4.28
CA LEU A 308 1.12 6.32 3.02
C LEU A 308 -0.10 5.50 2.62
N LEU A 309 -0.62 4.70 3.55
CA LEU A 309 -1.80 3.86 3.29
C LEU A 309 -3.05 4.69 3.02
N SER A 310 -3.27 5.77 3.75
CA SER A 310 -4.40 6.69 3.56
C SER A 310 -4.39 7.41 2.20
N ARG A 311 -3.23 7.45 1.54
CA ARG A 311 -3.01 8.14 0.26
C ARG A 311 -2.83 7.20 -0.92
N SER A 312 -2.75 5.90 -0.66
CA SER A 312 -2.75 4.90 -1.72
C SER A 312 -4.17 4.42 -1.98
N SER A 313 -4.43 4.10 -3.25
CA SER A 313 -5.69 3.49 -3.72
C SER A 313 -5.90 2.06 -3.19
N ILE A 314 -4.92 1.45 -2.51
CA ILE A 314 -5.04 0.07 -2.00
C ILE A 314 -6.15 -0.08 -0.95
N VAL A 315 -6.36 0.94 -0.12
CA VAL A 315 -7.43 0.92 0.89
C VAL A 315 -8.79 1.12 0.24
N ASP A 316 -8.87 1.93 -0.83
CA ASP A 316 -10.08 2.08 -1.65
C ASP A 316 -10.46 0.77 -2.31
N ARG A 317 -9.47 0.09 -2.90
CA ARG A 317 -9.69 -1.23 -3.47
C ARG A 317 -10.16 -2.23 -2.41
N ALA A 318 -9.58 -2.22 -1.21
CA ALA A 318 -10.02 -3.08 -0.12
C ALA A 318 -11.50 -2.85 0.24
N ALA A 319 -11.92 -1.59 0.37
CA ALA A 319 -13.31 -1.25 0.67
C ALA A 319 -14.26 -1.61 -0.48
N GLU A 320 -13.85 -1.40 -1.73
CA GLU A 320 -14.61 -1.78 -2.93
C GLU A 320 -14.85 -3.29 -2.98
N LEU A 321 -13.81 -4.10 -2.76
CA LEU A 321 -13.90 -5.57 -2.75
C LEU A 321 -14.83 -6.09 -1.65
N LEU A 322 -14.86 -5.45 -0.48
CA LEU A 322 -15.74 -5.82 0.61
C LEU A 322 -17.18 -5.37 0.38
N ARG A 323 -17.37 -4.17 -0.20
CA ARG A 323 -18.69 -3.63 -0.49
C ARG A 323 -19.40 -4.43 -1.59
N ASN A 324 -18.66 -4.79 -2.64
CA ASN A 324 -19.22 -5.48 -3.80
C ASN A 324 -19.12 -7.02 -3.68
N GLY A 325 -18.50 -7.52 -2.60
CA GLY A 325 -18.28 -8.95 -2.44
C GLY A 325 -19.60 -9.70 -2.21
N THR A 326 -19.90 -10.64 -3.09
CA THR A 326 -20.90 -11.69 -2.85
C THR A 326 -20.22 -12.94 -2.27
N LEU A 327 -21.01 -13.87 -1.71
CA LEU A 327 -20.47 -15.19 -1.29
C LEU A 327 -19.87 -15.95 -2.47
N ASP A 328 -20.47 -15.82 -3.66
CA ASP A 328 -19.94 -16.42 -4.89
C ASP A 328 -18.58 -15.81 -5.27
N ASP A 329 -18.40 -14.49 -5.09
CA ASP A 329 -17.12 -13.83 -5.34
C ASP A 329 -16.03 -14.27 -4.36
N LEU A 330 -16.38 -14.42 -3.08
CA LEU A 330 -15.48 -14.97 -2.05
C LEU A 330 -14.96 -16.36 -2.46
N GLN A 331 -15.84 -17.22 -2.96
CA GLN A 331 -15.47 -18.57 -3.40
C GLN A 331 -14.62 -18.53 -4.68
N ARG A 332 -15.02 -17.73 -5.67
CA ARG A 332 -14.31 -17.66 -6.98
C ARG A 332 -12.95 -16.98 -6.87
N ARG A 333 -12.79 -16.00 -5.97
CA ARG A 333 -11.58 -15.17 -5.81
C ARG A 333 -10.95 -15.40 -4.43
N GLY A 334 -10.96 -16.63 -3.95
CA GLY A 334 -10.54 -17.00 -2.60
C GLY A 334 -9.18 -16.43 -2.20
N GLY A 335 -8.15 -16.60 -3.04
CA GLY A 335 -6.80 -16.08 -2.75
C GLY A 335 -6.73 -14.55 -2.59
N LEU A 336 -7.50 -13.80 -3.38
CA LEU A 336 -7.59 -12.35 -3.22
C LEU A 336 -8.23 -11.97 -1.88
N TYR A 337 -9.33 -12.63 -1.51
CA TYR A 337 -10.00 -12.38 -0.24
C TYR A 337 -9.16 -12.84 0.96
N GLU A 338 -8.37 -13.91 0.84
CA GLU A 338 -7.43 -14.33 1.87
C GLU A 338 -6.37 -13.25 2.15
N SER A 339 -5.74 -12.71 1.11
CA SER A 339 -4.77 -11.62 1.22
C SER A 339 -5.40 -10.34 1.76
N LEU A 340 -6.60 -9.99 1.29
CA LEU A 340 -7.38 -8.84 1.77
C LEU A 340 -7.71 -8.97 3.26
N LEU A 341 -8.23 -10.10 3.71
CA LEU A 341 -8.59 -10.32 5.11
C LEU A 341 -7.35 -10.33 6.01
N SER A 342 -6.22 -10.90 5.55
CA SER A 342 -4.95 -10.85 6.27
C SER A 342 -4.45 -9.41 6.43
N PHE A 343 -4.51 -8.62 5.35
CA PHE A 343 -4.15 -7.21 5.35
C PHE A 343 -5.02 -6.38 6.30
N VAL A 344 -6.35 -6.51 6.22
CA VAL A 344 -7.30 -5.79 7.11
C VAL A 344 -7.11 -6.21 8.56
N THR A 345 -6.91 -7.51 8.82
CA THR A 345 -6.60 -8.02 10.17
C THR A 345 -5.36 -7.35 10.73
N LEU A 346 -4.28 -7.27 9.94
CA LEU A 346 -3.03 -6.66 10.38
C LEU A 346 -3.22 -5.18 10.71
N LEU A 347 -3.85 -4.42 9.81
CA LEU A 347 -4.13 -3.00 10.03
C LEU A 347 -5.03 -2.73 11.25
N SER A 348 -5.96 -3.64 11.57
CA SER A 348 -6.88 -3.49 12.70
C SER A 348 -6.21 -3.60 14.09
N ARG A 349 -5.04 -4.26 14.15
CA ARG A 349 -4.30 -4.51 15.40
C ARG A 349 -3.52 -3.30 15.88
N TYR A 350 -3.26 -2.34 15.00
CA TYR A 350 -2.45 -1.17 15.31
C TYR A 350 -3.30 0.09 15.41
N PRO A 351 -3.27 0.83 16.54
CA PRO A 351 -4.07 2.04 16.69
C PRO A 351 -3.86 3.07 15.58
N ALA A 352 -2.62 3.25 15.12
CA ALA A 352 -2.27 4.21 14.07
C ALA A 352 -2.93 3.90 12.72
N THR A 353 -3.04 2.62 12.34
CA THR A 353 -3.65 2.20 11.07
C THR A 353 -5.12 1.82 11.20
N ARG A 354 -5.60 1.52 12.41
CA ARG A 354 -7.01 1.17 12.67
C ARG A 354 -7.96 2.31 12.31
N ALA A 355 -7.56 3.56 12.55
CA ALA A 355 -8.34 4.74 12.18
C ALA A 355 -8.69 4.72 10.67
N LEU A 356 -7.76 4.28 9.82
CA LEU A 356 -7.96 4.17 8.36
C LEU A 356 -9.10 3.20 7.98
N LEU A 357 -9.38 2.22 8.83
CA LEU A 357 -10.42 1.22 8.58
C LEU A 357 -11.79 1.67 9.11
N GLN A 358 -11.80 2.51 10.14
CA GLN A 358 -13.02 2.89 10.86
C GLN A 358 -13.60 4.22 10.37
N GLU A 359 -12.74 5.16 9.99
CA GLU A 359 -13.15 6.49 9.55
C GLU A 359 -13.69 6.50 8.12
N PRO A 360 -14.65 7.38 7.80
CA PRO A 360 -15.05 7.66 6.43
C PRO A 360 -13.82 8.02 5.60
N ARG A 361 -13.74 7.45 4.40
CA ARG A 361 -12.53 7.53 3.58
C ARG A 361 -12.71 8.59 2.51
N LEU A 362 -11.61 9.24 2.13
CA LEU A 362 -11.62 10.12 0.98
C LEU A 362 -11.31 9.24 -0.22
N ALA A 363 -12.29 9.03 -1.11
CA ALA A 363 -12.09 8.22 -2.31
C ALA A 363 -10.88 8.75 -3.09
N SER A 364 -9.91 7.89 -3.40
CA SER A 364 -8.83 8.24 -4.31
C SER A 364 -9.43 8.54 -5.69
N GLN A 365 -9.31 9.79 -6.11
CA GLN A 365 -9.79 10.21 -7.43
C GLN A 365 -8.88 9.69 -8.54
N ALA A 366 -9.45 9.50 -9.73
CA ALA A 366 -8.71 9.10 -10.91
C ALA A 366 -7.53 10.06 -11.17
N GLY A 367 -6.31 9.50 -11.26
CA GLY A 367 -5.08 10.27 -11.43
C GLY A 367 -4.41 10.74 -10.13
N HIS A 368 -4.93 10.36 -8.96
CA HIS A 368 -4.16 10.36 -7.73
C HIS A 368 -3.13 9.20 -7.79
N ASP A 369 -1.86 9.52 -7.55
CA ASP A 369 -0.75 8.58 -7.57
C ASP A 369 0.21 9.03 -6.47
N LEU A 370 0.50 8.11 -5.54
CA LEU A 370 1.38 8.38 -4.40
C LEU A 370 2.75 8.88 -4.84
N LEU A 371 3.26 8.44 -6.00
CA LEU A 371 4.52 8.93 -6.54
C LEU A 371 4.42 10.41 -6.95
N ARG A 372 3.34 10.79 -7.66
CA ARG A 372 3.09 12.20 -8.02
C ARG A 372 2.97 13.06 -6.77
N LEU A 373 2.24 12.57 -5.76
CA LEU A 373 2.09 13.26 -4.48
C LEU A 373 3.45 13.48 -3.82
N SER A 374 4.28 12.44 -3.78
CA SER A 374 5.63 12.43 -3.21
C SER A 374 6.58 13.42 -3.90
N LEU A 375 6.44 13.56 -5.22
CA LEU A 375 7.19 14.52 -6.05
C LEU A 375 6.66 15.95 -5.95
N GLY A 376 5.65 16.22 -5.12
CA GLY A 376 5.01 17.53 -5.03
C GLY A 376 4.32 17.94 -6.33
N ARG A 377 3.96 16.98 -7.20
CA ARG A 377 3.23 17.27 -8.43
C ARG A 377 1.75 17.43 -8.12
N PRO A 378 1.02 18.25 -8.89
CA PRO A 378 -0.43 18.36 -8.74
C PRO A 378 -1.11 16.99 -8.88
N THR A 379 -1.98 16.70 -7.92
CA THR A 379 -2.90 15.55 -7.90
C THR A 379 -4.32 16.09 -8.05
N ARG A 380 -5.21 15.37 -8.73
CA ARG A 380 -6.55 15.86 -9.09
C ARG A 380 -7.53 16.12 -7.92
N LEU A 381 -7.11 15.95 -6.67
CA LEU A 381 -7.92 16.13 -5.46
C LEU A 381 -8.49 17.56 -5.21
N GLN A 382 -8.29 18.54 -6.10
CA GLN A 382 -8.78 19.91 -5.90
C GLN A 382 -10.10 20.18 -6.60
N GLY A 383 -11.05 20.75 -5.85
CA GLY A 383 -12.27 21.37 -6.37
C GLY A 383 -13.48 20.42 -6.49
N GLU A 384 -13.26 19.12 -6.45
CA GLU A 384 -14.35 18.15 -6.34
C GLU A 384 -14.76 18.00 -4.88
N ARG A 385 -16.07 18.03 -4.61
CA ARG A 385 -16.58 17.79 -3.26
C ARG A 385 -16.10 16.40 -2.84
N VAL A 386 -15.38 16.35 -1.72
CA VAL A 386 -14.96 15.09 -1.13
C VAL A 386 -16.19 14.44 -0.53
N GLU A 387 -16.89 13.65 -1.34
CA GLU A 387 -17.93 12.75 -0.84
C GLU A 387 -17.21 11.68 -0.01
N GLY A 388 -17.48 11.67 1.29
CA GLY A 388 -16.94 10.65 2.17
C GLY A 388 -17.47 9.28 1.76
N GLU A 389 -16.57 8.37 1.42
CA GLU A 389 -16.92 6.99 1.16
C GLU A 389 -17.06 6.22 2.47
N MET A 390 -17.81 5.12 2.39
CA MET A 390 -17.94 4.17 3.51
C MET A 390 -16.56 3.68 3.95
N SER A 391 -16.42 3.55 5.27
CA SER A 391 -15.23 2.98 5.87
C SER A 391 -15.11 1.48 5.55
N VAL A 392 -13.89 0.94 5.59
CA VAL A 392 -13.65 -0.50 5.40
C VAL A 392 -14.45 -1.32 6.41
N ALA A 393 -14.57 -0.84 7.65
CA ALA A 393 -15.37 -1.48 8.69
C ALA A 393 -16.86 -1.52 8.34
N ALA A 394 -17.41 -0.47 7.75
CA ALA A 394 -18.79 -0.44 7.31
C ALA A 394 -19.01 -1.39 6.11
N CYS A 395 -18.09 -1.41 5.13
CA CYS A 395 -18.14 -2.38 4.03
C CYS A 395 -18.06 -3.84 4.54
N MET A 396 -17.16 -4.13 5.48
CA MET A 396 -17.02 -5.44 6.10
C MET A 396 -18.29 -5.90 6.81
N ALA A 397 -19.02 -4.98 7.46
CA ALA A 397 -20.26 -5.31 8.15
C ALA A 397 -21.36 -5.82 7.21
N PHE A 398 -21.41 -5.34 5.96
CA PHE A 398 -22.35 -5.86 4.96
C PHE A 398 -22.07 -7.31 4.58
N LEU A 399 -20.79 -7.67 4.42
CA LEU A 399 -20.38 -9.02 4.05
C LEU A 399 -20.51 -10.01 5.22
N ALA A 400 -20.29 -9.53 6.45
CA ALA A 400 -20.30 -10.36 7.65
C ALA A 400 -21.67 -10.98 7.97
N GLY A 401 -22.78 -10.31 7.63
CA GLY A 401 -24.13 -10.82 7.87
C GLY A 401 -24.41 -12.12 7.08
N PRO A 402 -24.34 -12.08 5.74
CA PRO A 402 -24.47 -13.27 4.90
C PRO A 402 -23.46 -14.37 5.24
N ALA A 403 -22.20 -14.00 5.49
CA ALA A 403 -21.15 -14.96 5.87
C ALA A 403 -21.47 -15.70 7.17
N ALA A 404 -22.01 -15.00 8.18
CA ALA A 404 -22.40 -15.62 9.45
C ALA A 404 -23.57 -16.59 9.30
N ILE A 405 -24.55 -16.28 8.43
CA ILE A 405 -25.66 -17.18 8.12
C ILE A 405 -25.13 -18.46 7.47
N LEU A 406 -24.24 -18.32 6.47
CA LEU A 406 -23.62 -19.48 5.81
C LEU A 406 -22.87 -20.37 6.79
N VAL A 407 -22.05 -19.80 7.68
CA VAL A 407 -21.27 -20.56 8.67
C VAL A 407 -22.17 -21.24 9.70
N ARG A 408 -23.27 -20.59 10.12
CA ARG A 408 -24.20 -21.16 11.11
C ARG A 408 -25.02 -22.30 10.53
N ASP A 409 -25.50 -22.14 9.30
CA ASP A 409 -26.35 -23.11 8.62
C ASP A 409 -25.51 -24.18 7.88
N TRP A 410 -24.18 -24.14 8.08
CA TRP A 410 -23.23 -25.07 7.50
C TRP A 410 -23.41 -26.50 8.06
N ASP A 411 -23.62 -27.45 7.15
CA ASP A 411 -23.80 -28.86 7.45
C ASP A 411 -22.63 -29.66 6.86
N TYR A 412 -21.81 -30.27 7.72
CA TYR A 412 -20.66 -31.07 7.32
C TYR A 412 -21.04 -32.26 6.42
N GLU A 413 -22.28 -32.78 6.51
CA GLU A 413 -22.72 -33.90 5.69
C GLU A 413 -23.00 -33.48 4.23
N ARG A 414 -23.11 -32.17 3.95
CA ARG A 414 -23.40 -31.62 2.61
C ARG A 414 -22.16 -31.10 1.90
N VAL A 415 -20.97 -31.41 2.38
CA VAL A 415 -19.71 -30.97 1.75
C VAL A 415 -19.37 -31.89 0.59
N HIS A 416 -19.40 -31.34 -0.61
CA HIS A 416 -19.11 -32.11 -1.82
C HIS A 416 -17.77 -31.70 -2.45
N SER A 417 -17.19 -30.56 -2.06
CA SER A 417 -15.92 -30.09 -2.62
C SER A 417 -15.01 -29.37 -1.62
N GLU A 418 -13.71 -29.38 -1.90
CA GLU A 418 -12.69 -28.59 -1.21
C GLU A 418 -12.98 -27.08 -1.29
N GLY A 419 -13.58 -26.63 -2.40
CA GLY A 419 -14.01 -25.25 -2.58
C GLY A 419 -15.06 -24.81 -1.56
N ASP A 420 -15.96 -25.71 -1.15
CA ASP A 420 -16.98 -25.37 -0.15
C ASP A 420 -16.35 -25.21 1.24
N LEU A 421 -15.37 -26.05 1.60
CA LEU A 421 -14.60 -25.90 2.84
C LEU A 421 -13.81 -24.58 2.86
N GLN A 422 -13.18 -24.21 1.74
CA GLN A 422 -12.47 -22.94 1.64
C GLN A 422 -13.42 -21.75 1.80
N ALA A 423 -14.59 -21.80 1.15
CA ALA A 423 -15.60 -20.74 1.25
C ALA A 423 -16.07 -20.52 2.70
N VAL A 424 -16.29 -21.61 3.46
CA VAL A 424 -16.67 -21.53 4.87
C VAL A 424 -15.54 -21.01 5.74
N GLY A 425 -14.30 -21.45 5.50
CA GLY A 425 -13.13 -20.91 6.17
C GLY A 425 -13.00 -19.40 5.97
N LEU A 426 -13.17 -18.94 4.73
CA LEU A 426 -13.22 -17.51 4.40
C LEU A 426 -14.35 -16.77 5.12
N CYS A 427 -15.56 -17.32 5.14
CA CYS A 427 -16.70 -16.72 5.83
C CYS A 427 -16.46 -16.62 7.35
N GLY A 428 -15.85 -17.63 7.96
CA GLY A 428 -15.42 -17.60 9.36
C GLY A 428 -14.44 -16.46 9.62
N ARG A 429 -13.44 -16.29 8.74
CA ARG A 429 -12.48 -15.19 8.82
C ARG A 429 -13.13 -13.82 8.64
N VAL A 430 -14.10 -13.67 7.73
CA VAL A 430 -14.88 -12.43 7.59
C VAL A 430 -15.54 -12.08 8.93
N GLY A 431 -16.16 -13.05 9.60
CA GLY A 431 -16.77 -12.87 10.93
C GLY A 431 -15.76 -12.42 11.99
N GLU A 432 -14.59 -13.05 12.04
CA GLU A 432 -13.49 -12.68 12.95
C GLU A 432 -13.04 -11.22 12.73
N VAL A 433 -12.75 -10.85 11.48
CA VAL A 433 -12.29 -9.50 11.13
C VAL A 433 -13.36 -8.46 11.42
N ALA A 434 -14.63 -8.75 11.11
CA ALA A 434 -15.75 -7.89 11.46
C ALA A 434 -15.84 -7.67 12.98
N GLY A 435 -15.62 -8.72 13.78
CA GLY A 435 -15.53 -8.62 15.25
C GLY A 435 -14.41 -7.71 15.71
N LEU A 436 -13.21 -7.87 15.15
CA LEU A 436 -12.05 -7.03 15.45
C LEU A 436 -12.31 -5.54 15.16
N LEU A 437 -12.98 -5.24 14.05
CA LEU A 437 -13.30 -3.87 13.64
C LEU A 437 -14.43 -3.23 14.47
N LYS A 438 -15.39 -4.04 14.96
CA LYS A 438 -16.49 -3.60 15.85
C LYS A 438 -16.02 -3.27 17.26
N ALA A 439 -14.95 -3.90 17.75
CA ALA A 439 -14.42 -3.60 19.07
C ALA A 439 -14.16 -2.08 19.20
N ARG A 440 -14.69 -1.45 20.25
CA ARG A 440 -14.41 -0.03 20.48
C ARG A 440 -12.92 0.12 20.79
N PRO A 441 -12.25 1.17 20.29
CA PRO A 441 -10.91 1.47 20.75
C PRO A 441 -10.97 1.63 22.28
N LEU A 442 -10.13 0.88 22.99
CA LEU A 442 -9.94 1.08 24.42
C LEU A 442 -9.58 2.56 24.59
N LYS A 443 -10.42 3.31 25.32
CA LYS A 443 -10.10 4.70 25.66
C LYS A 443 -8.76 4.66 26.39
N ARG A 444 -7.70 5.18 25.77
CA ARG A 444 -6.42 5.36 26.47
C ARG A 444 -6.69 6.36 27.59
N GLY A 445 -6.58 5.87 28.82
CA GLY A 445 -6.70 6.67 30.04
C GLY A 445 -5.53 7.62 30.20
#